data_AF-A0A8S1BL65-F1
#
_entry.id   AF-A0A8S1BL65-F1
#
_cell.length_a   1.000
_cell.length_b   1.000
_cell.length_c   1.000
_cell.angle_alpha   90.00
_cell.angle_beta   90.00
_cell.angle_gamma   90.00
#
_symmetry.space_group_name_H-M   'P 1'
#
loop_
_entity.id
_entity.type
_entity.pdbx_description
1 polymer ?
#
loop_
_entity_poly.entity_id
_entity_poly.type
_entity_poly.pdbx_seq_one_letter_code
_entity_poly.pdbx_strand_id
1 'polypeptide(L)'
;MAAVQQNLSKMISAQLRNKANEFLNSRKHANNLADILQMFEAETDNYTPLLLTVEVIFTELLRRGDLVEEIIPLKPAERSPEAEYKRWLRECYEAAHTRAIECIKRGRTNSRLQALVTACKLMQAEGKHPLEQSTGYYFPSVKLKNIFTTLLDSETSMSAPLARFQEFTEYRDVQQYGLKVLSTIAYRKSPTSIYMQNYLELLDKLLICEITMDNKGKLKERDFEQKEEKLLCSTEDKAPFPYNPGVCRRYANRCWGFACQWPLCDEPRSHRRALALLVERLMPLLTKPHLATDMLCDSLDAGGPISMLALQGVLELVRTHNIDYPDMYDRLYAMFEPEMFATRYKKRLMHLADIFLSSTHLPEALVAAFAKRLSRLALVASAEDAVGLLQLVANLLLRHPALKRMICYEDSPNIMSTDPYVMEETCASASRALGSSLWEVCALRRHNVPALSAAAARLLDTGAARAAPKPLAPQDLASSFDAELKRRFKTIEMNFVRPQGMTSSGDRVMQYWELMA
;
A
#
# COMPACT_ATOMS: atom_id res chain seq x y z
N MET A 1 -16.90 -20.88 -31.15
CA MET A 1 -15.77 -19.99 -31.49
C MET A 1 -14.65 -20.01 -30.44
N ALA A 2 -14.91 -19.85 -29.13
CA ALA A 2 -13.87 -19.86 -28.09
C ALA A 2 -13.01 -21.16 -28.05
N ALA A 3 -13.63 -22.34 -28.22
CA ALA A 3 -12.90 -23.62 -28.23
C ALA A 3 -11.97 -23.78 -29.45
N VAL A 4 -12.37 -23.25 -30.61
CA VAL A 4 -11.56 -23.28 -31.85
C VAL A 4 -10.34 -22.37 -31.69
N GLN A 5 -10.50 -21.20 -31.08
CA GLN A 5 -9.42 -20.25 -30.84
C GLN A 5 -8.43 -20.74 -29.76
N GLN A 6 -8.91 -21.47 -28.75
CA GLN A 6 -8.04 -22.16 -27.78
C GLN A 6 -7.22 -23.27 -28.45
N ASN A 7 -7.84 -24.09 -29.31
CA ASN A 7 -7.14 -25.16 -30.03
C ASN A 7 -6.08 -24.61 -31.00
N LEU A 8 -6.37 -23.51 -31.71
CA LEU A 8 -5.39 -22.83 -32.56
C LEU A 8 -4.20 -22.30 -31.74
N SER A 9 -4.44 -21.69 -30.57
CA SER A 9 -3.36 -21.20 -29.71
C SER A 9 -2.47 -22.33 -29.17
N LYS A 10 -3.05 -23.49 -28.87
CA LYS A 10 -2.30 -24.68 -28.43
C LYS A 10 -1.43 -25.24 -29.56
N MET A 11 -1.95 -25.24 -30.78
CA MET A 11 -1.21 -25.70 -31.97
C MET A 11 -0.03 -24.77 -32.28
N ILE A 12 -0.24 -23.45 -32.24
CA ILE A 12 0.83 -22.45 -32.40
C ILE A 12 1.88 -22.60 -31.29
N SER A 13 1.46 -22.82 -30.04
CA SER A 13 2.37 -23.04 -28.91
C SER A 13 3.20 -24.33 -29.04
N ALA A 14 2.67 -25.37 -29.66
CA ALA A 14 3.41 -26.60 -29.93
C ALA A 14 4.44 -26.41 -31.07
N GLN A 15 4.04 -25.71 -32.15
CA GLN A 15 4.92 -25.38 -33.27
C GLN A 15 6.10 -24.51 -32.82
N LEU A 16 5.85 -23.48 -32.00
CA LEU A 16 6.91 -22.60 -31.46
C LEU A 16 7.91 -23.37 -30.59
N ARG A 17 7.43 -24.29 -29.74
CA ARG A 17 8.30 -25.15 -28.92
C ARG A 17 9.16 -26.08 -29.77
N ASN A 18 8.61 -26.64 -30.86
CA ASN A 18 9.39 -27.47 -31.77
C ASN A 18 10.48 -26.65 -32.48
N LYS A 19 10.13 -25.47 -33.03
CA LYS A 19 11.10 -24.55 -33.65
C LYS A 19 12.22 -24.15 -32.69
N ALA A 20 11.89 -23.88 -31.42
CA ALA A 20 12.86 -23.56 -30.37
C ALA A 20 13.80 -24.74 -30.07
N ASN A 21 13.26 -25.95 -29.92
CA ASN A 21 14.06 -27.15 -29.67
C ASN A 21 15.00 -27.47 -30.84
N GLU A 22 14.52 -27.36 -32.08
CA GLU A 22 15.35 -27.55 -33.27
C GLU A 22 16.52 -26.57 -33.32
N PHE A 23 16.27 -25.29 -33.00
CA PHE A 23 17.31 -24.27 -32.91
C PHE A 23 18.32 -24.54 -31.79
N LEU A 24 17.84 -24.90 -30.58
CA LEU A 24 18.73 -25.17 -29.44
C LEU A 24 19.58 -26.44 -29.62
N ASN A 25 19.14 -27.39 -30.45
CA ASN A 25 19.87 -28.64 -30.71
C ASN A 25 20.82 -28.55 -31.91
N SER A 26 20.58 -27.68 -32.89
CA SER A 26 21.41 -27.61 -34.10
C SER A 26 21.47 -26.21 -34.70
N ARG A 27 22.71 -25.73 -34.91
CA ARG A 27 23.01 -24.44 -35.56
C ARG A 27 22.45 -24.33 -36.99
N LYS A 28 22.13 -25.46 -37.64
CA LYS A 28 21.54 -25.48 -38.99
C LYS A 28 20.15 -24.85 -39.04
N HIS A 29 19.47 -24.74 -37.88
CA HIS A 29 18.14 -24.16 -37.77
C HIS A 29 18.15 -22.69 -37.28
N ALA A 30 19.23 -21.94 -37.52
CA ALA A 30 19.31 -20.52 -37.14
C ALA A 30 18.15 -19.67 -37.69
N ASN A 31 17.64 -20.01 -38.88
CA ASN A 31 16.48 -19.34 -39.49
C ASN A 31 15.21 -19.45 -38.61
N ASN A 32 15.06 -20.50 -37.81
CA ASN A 32 13.91 -20.65 -36.91
C ASN A 32 13.84 -19.51 -35.87
N LEU A 33 14.99 -19.00 -35.41
CA LEU A 33 15.03 -17.86 -34.48
C LEU A 33 14.56 -16.58 -35.17
N ALA A 34 15.01 -16.33 -36.39
CA ALA A 34 14.58 -15.18 -37.19
C ALA A 34 13.07 -15.22 -37.47
N ASP A 35 12.53 -16.39 -37.82
CA ASP A 35 11.09 -16.60 -38.00
C ASP A 35 10.30 -16.27 -36.72
N ILE A 36 10.71 -16.81 -35.57
CA ILE A 36 10.04 -16.57 -34.27
C ILE A 36 10.04 -15.07 -33.95
N LEU A 37 11.16 -14.41 -34.23
CA LEU A 37 11.35 -12.99 -34.04
C LEU A 37 10.45 -12.16 -34.97
N GLN A 38 10.29 -12.57 -36.23
CA GLN A 38 9.38 -11.92 -37.18
C GLN A 38 7.91 -12.10 -36.78
N MET A 39 7.54 -13.20 -36.11
CA MET A 39 6.17 -13.41 -35.64
C MET A 39 5.69 -12.37 -34.60
N PHE A 40 6.60 -11.60 -33.98
CA PHE A 40 6.22 -10.46 -33.12
C PHE A 40 5.70 -9.25 -33.91
N GLU A 41 5.98 -9.16 -35.21
CA GLU A 41 5.50 -8.09 -36.09
C GLU A 41 4.07 -8.33 -36.58
N ALA A 42 3.57 -9.57 -36.49
CA ALA A 42 2.19 -9.87 -36.80
C ALA A 42 1.27 -9.25 -35.74
N GLU A 43 0.25 -8.49 -36.17
CA GLU A 43 -0.79 -7.95 -35.30
C GLU A 43 -1.58 -9.11 -34.68
N THR A 44 -1.15 -9.53 -33.48
CA THR A 44 -1.82 -10.57 -32.72
C THR A 44 -2.13 -10.05 -31.32
N ASP A 45 -3.25 -10.48 -30.77
CA ASP A 45 -3.66 -10.05 -29.43
C ASP A 45 -2.99 -10.86 -28.30
N ASN A 46 -2.37 -12.00 -28.63
CA ASN A 46 -1.84 -12.96 -27.68
C ASN A 46 -0.37 -13.31 -27.97
N TYR A 47 0.53 -12.50 -27.45
CA TYR A 47 1.98 -12.71 -27.55
C TYR A 47 2.53 -13.73 -26.54
N THR A 48 1.70 -14.26 -25.62
CA THR A 48 2.15 -15.11 -24.50
C THR A 48 2.98 -16.32 -24.94
N PRO A 49 2.59 -17.11 -25.97
CA PRO A 49 3.39 -18.24 -26.42
C PRO A 49 4.75 -17.82 -27.01
N LEU A 50 4.79 -16.72 -27.75
CA LEU A 50 6.02 -16.17 -28.34
C LEU A 50 6.99 -15.71 -27.27
N LEU A 51 6.50 -14.98 -26.26
CA LEU A 51 7.29 -14.49 -25.14
C LEU A 51 7.92 -15.63 -24.34
N LEU A 52 7.13 -16.67 -24.00
CA LEU A 52 7.64 -17.85 -23.30
C LEU A 52 8.68 -18.62 -24.13
N THR A 53 8.49 -18.69 -25.45
CA THR A 53 9.44 -19.36 -26.35
C THR A 53 10.77 -18.61 -26.41
N VAL A 54 10.72 -17.29 -26.56
CA VAL A 54 11.89 -16.41 -26.51
C VAL A 54 12.61 -16.49 -25.16
N GLU A 55 11.84 -16.52 -24.06
CA GLU A 55 12.37 -16.70 -22.71
C GLU A 55 13.22 -17.97 -22.61
N VAL A 56 12.67 -19.12 -23.05
CA VAL A 56 13.37 -20.42 -23.00
C VAL A 56 14.63 -20.41 -23.88
N ILE A 57 14.54 -19.86 -25.10
CA ILE A 57 15.68 -19.84 -26.03
C ILE A 57 16.84 -19.04 -25.43
N PHE A 58 16.61 -17.79 -25.05
CA PHE A 58 17.70 -16.92 -24.63
C PHE A 58 18.19 -17.20 -23.22
N THR A 59 17.35 -17.70 -22.31
CA THR A 59 17.83 -18.17 -21.00
C THR A 59 18.81 -19.34 -21.16
N GLU A 60 18.53 -20.27 -22.07
CA GLU A 60 19.43 -21.40 -22.34
C GLU A 60 20.70 -20.97 -23.09
N LEU A 61 20.61 -20.09 -24.09
CA LEU A 61 21.78 -19.54 -24.78
C LEU A 61 22.73 -18.79 -23.83
N LEU A 62 22.18 -17.99 -22.91
CA LEU A 62 22.95 -17.27 -21.90
C LEU A 62 23.60 -18.25 -20.92
N ARG A 63 22.87 -19.28 -20.47
CA ARG A 63 23.40 -20.32 -19.59
C ARG A 63 24.56 -21.10 -20.22
N ARG A 64 24.51 -21.36 -21.53
CA ARG A 64 25.59 -22.03 -22.28
C ARG A 64 26.80 -21.14 -22.55
N GLY A 65 26.64 -19.81 -22.43
CA GLY A 65 27.68 -18.85 -22.78
C GLY A 65 27.86 -18.65 -24.29
N ASP A 66 26.89 -19.07 -25.10
CA ASP A 66 26.96 -18.98 -26.58
C ASP A 66 27.05 -17.52 -27.07
N LEU A 67 26.59 -16.59 -26.25
CA LEU A 67 26.56 -15.14 -26.49
C LEU A 67 27.79 -14.39 -25.95
N VAL A 68 28.72 -15.09 -25.28
CA VAL A 68 29.93 -14.48 -24.69
C VAL A 68 31.00 -14.31 -25.76
N GLU A 69 31.49 -13.08 -25.89
CA GLU A 69 32.61 -12.72 -26.74
C GLU A 69 33.74 -12.28 -25.81
N GLU A 70 34.90 -12.93 -25.91
CA GLU A 70 36.10 -12.50 -25.19
C GLU A 70 36.64 -11.25 -25.87
N ILE A 71 36.25 -10.07 -25.37
CA ILE A 71 36.78 -8.81 -25.85
C ILE A 71 38.15 -8.61 -25.19
N ILE A 72 39.22 -8.88 -25.92
CA ILE A 72 40.59 -8.56 -25.48
C ILE A 72 40.86 -7.09 -25.81
N PRO A 73 41.12 -6.21 -24.81
CA PRO A 73 41.42 -4.80 -25.07
C PRO A 73 42.61 -4.67 -26.03
N LEU A 74 42.52 -3.72 -26.98
CA LEU A 74 43.55 -3.39 -27.98
C LEU A 74 43.76 -4.40 -29.13
N LYS A 75 42.98 -5.49 -29.24
CA LYS A 75 42.93 -6.31 -30.47
C LYS A 75 41.78 -5.86 -31.38
N PRO A 76 41.97 -5.78 -32.72
CA PRO A 76 40.87 -5.58 -33.66
C PRO A 76 39.87 -6.73 -33.51
N ALA A 77 38.57 -6.42 -33.63
CA ALA A 77 37.51 -7.43 -33.59
C ALA A 77 37.80 -8.53 -34.62
N GLU A 78 37.93 -9.78 -34.15
CA GLU A 78 38.16 -10.91 -35.04
C GLU A 78 36.96 -11.06 -35.98
N ARG A 79 37.20 -11.02 -37.30
CA ARG A 79 36.19 -11.28 -38.34
C ARG A 79 36.12 -12.77 -38.67
N SER A 80 36.04 -13.62 -37.64
CA SER A 80 35.81 -15.05 -37.84
C SER A 80 34.31 -15.29 -38.06
N PRO A 81 33.92 -16.33 -38.83
CA PRO A 81 32.51 -16.72 -38.97
C PRO A 81 31.81 -17.00 -37.64
N GLU A 82 32.56 -17.46 -36.63
CA GLU A 82 32.04 -17.67 -35.27
C GLU A 82 31.76 -16.35 -34.55
N ALA A 83 32.64 -15.35 -34.69
CA ALA A 83 32.44 -14.02 -34.13
C ALA A 83 31.24 -13.30 -34.79
N GLU A 84 31.06 -13.46 -36.11
CA GLU A 84 29.88 -12.92 -36.82
C GLU A 84 28.58 -13.59 -36.35
N TYR A 85 28.58 -14.91 -36.17
CA TYR A 85 27.41 -15.63 -35.63
C TYR A 85 27.08 -15.19 -34.20
N LYS A 86 28.08 -14.99 -33.34
CA LYS A 86 27.88 -14.47 -31.97
C LYS A 86 27.31 -13.06 -31.97
N ARG A 87 27.78 -12.16 -32.84
CA ARG A 87 27.21 -10.80 -32.99
C ARG A 87 25.77 -10.86 -33.45
N TRP A 88 25.46 -11.68 -34.45
CA TRP A 88 24.09 -11.88 -34.90
C TRP A 88 23.18 -12.40 -33.77
N LEU A 89 23.64 -13.36 -32.96
CA LEU A 89 22.88 -13.83 -31.80
C LEU A 89 22.64 -12.72 -30.75
N ARG A 90 23.61 -11.83 -30.52
CA ARG A 90 23.46 -10.67 -29.64
C ARG A 90 22.43 -9.68 -30.20
N GLU A 91 22.47 -9.40 -31.50
CA GLU A 91 21.47 -8.56 -32.16
C GLU A 91 20.07 -9.17 -32.06
N CYS A 92 19.94 -10.49 -32.24
CA CYS A 92 18.69 -11.20 -32.02
C CYS A 92 18.21 -11.11 -30.56
N TYR A 93 19.11 -11.18 -29.58
CA TYR A 93 18.79 -11.01 -28.17
C TYR A 93 18.29 -9.59 -27.85
N GLU A 94 18.98 -8.56 -28.36
CA GLU A 94 18.58 -7.17 -28.23
C GLU A 94 17.21 -6.90 -28.88
N ALA A 95 16.99 -7.44 -30.08
CA ALA A 95 15.72 -7.36 -30.77
C ALA A 95 14.59 -8.07 -30.01
N ALA A 96 14.87 -9.26 -29.46
CA ALA A 96 13.92 -10.02 -28.65
C ALA A 96 13.51 -9.25 -27.39
N HIS A 97 14.48 -8.67 -26.67
CA HIS A 97 14.22 -7.89 -25.48
C HIS A 97 13.43 -6.60 -25.79
N THR A 98 13.78 -5.91 -26.88
CA THR A 98 13.06 -4.70 -27.33
C THR A 98 11.61 -5.03 -27.68
N ARG A 99 11.38 -6.11 -28.44
CA ARG A 99 10.02 -6.58 -28.78
C ARG A 99 9.23 -7.01 -27.54
N ALA A 100 9.86 -7.70 -26.58
CA ALA A 100 9.22 -8.04 -25.32
C ALA A 100 8.78 -6.78 -24.56
N ILE A 101 9.59 -5.73 -24.54
CA ILE A 101 9.21 -4.43 -23.93
C ILE A 101 8.04 -3.79 -24.69
N GLU A 102 8.03 -3.78 -26.02
CA GLU A 102 6.93 -3.24 -26.82
C GLU A 102 5.60 -3.97 -26.53
N CYS A 103 5.64 -5.29 -26.33
CA CYS A 103 4.48 -6.08 -25.96
C CYS A 103 3.83 -5.69 -24.62
N ILE A 104 4.57 -5.01 -23.71
CA ILE A 104 4.02 -4.47 -22.46
C ILE A 104 2.95 -3.40 -22.74
N LYS A 105 3.03 -2.70 -23.88
CA LYS A 105 2.05 -1.69 -24.31
C LYS A 105 0.97 -2.26 -25.23
N ARG A 106 1.35 -3.08 -26.22
CA ARG A 106 0.46 -3.50 -27.32
C ARG A 106 -0.51 -4.64 -26.98
N GLY A 107 -0.18 -5.51 -26.03
CA GLY A 107 -0.93 -6.76 -25.81
C GLY A 107 -2.20 -6.63 -24.96
N ARG A 108 -2.99 -7.71 -24.90
CA ARG A 108 -4.03 -7.89 -23.85
C ARG A 108 -3.38 -8.01 -22.47
N THR A 109 -4.14 -7.79 -21.40
CA THR A 109 -3.65 -7.80 -20.00
C THR A 109 -2.71 -8.97 -19.71
N ASN A 110 -3.10 -10.21 -20.01
CA ASN A 110 -2.25 -11.39 -19.74
C ASN A 110 -0.93 -11.37 -20.52
N SER A 111 -0.94 -10.94 -21.78
CA SER A 111 0.28 -10.83 -22.59
C SER A 111 1.17 -9.68 -22.13
N ARG A 112 0.60 -8.55 -21.67
CA ARG A 112 1.36 -7.44 -21.06
C ARG A 112 2.08 -7.88 -19.79
N LEU A 113 1.37 -8.63 -18.93
CA LEU A 113 1.95 -9.19 -17.70
C LEU A 113 3.06 -10.19 -18.01
N GLN A 114 2.83 -11.11 -18.95
CA GLN A 114 3.86 -12.07 -19.36
C GLN A 114 5.06 -11.37 -20.00
N ALA A 115 4.85 -10.35 -20.82
CA ALA A 115 5.91 -9.60 -21.48
C ALA A 115 6.86 -8.95 -20.48
N LEU A 116 6.32 -8.36 -19.40
CA LEU A 116 7.11 -7.81 -18.32
C LEU A 116 7.92 -8.89 -17.59
N VAL A 117 7.30 -10.01 -17.25
CA VAL A 117 7.97 -11.13 -16.58
C VAL A 117 9.11 -11.67 -17.45
N THR A 118 8.86 -11.89 -18.74
CA THR A 118 9.87 -12.37 -19.68
C THR A 118 11.01 -11.36 -19.82
N ALA A 119 10.75 -10.06 -19.96
CA ALA A 119 11.80 -9.04 -19.99
C ALA A 119 12.66 -9.04 -18.71
N CYS A 120 12.04 -9.14 -17.54
CA CYS A 120 12.76 -9.20 -16.25
C CYS A 120 13.57 -10.50 -16.10
N LYS A 121 13.07 -11.64 -16.57
CA LYS A 121 13.79 -12.91 -16.55
C LYS A 121 14.96 -12.96 -17.54
N LEU A 122 14.81 -12.36 -18.72
CA LEU A 122 15.93 -12.20 -19.67
C LEU A 122 17.03 -11.32 -19.07
N MET A 123 16.66 -10.22 -18.41
CA MET A 123 17.58 -9.39 -17.64
C MET A 123 18.22 -10.17 -16.48
N GLN A 124 17.45 -10.98 -15.75
CA GLN A 124 18.00 -11.84 -14.68
C GLN A 124 19.04 -12.83 -15.24
N ALA A 125 18.74 -13.48 -16.36
CA ALA A 125 19.64 -14.42 -17.00
C ALA A 125 20.93 -13.74 -17.48
N GLU A 126 20.85 -12.53 -18.04
CA GLU A 126 22.01 -11.72 -18.42
C GLU A 126 22.84 -11.28 -17.19
N GLY A 127 22.18 -10.97 -16.07
CA GLY A 127 22.88 -10.67 -14.81
C GLY A 127 23.69 -11.86 -14.29
N LYS A 128 23.12 -13.07 -14.34
CA LYS A 128 23.79 -14.31 -13.94
C LYS A 128 24.91 -14.69 -14.92
N HIS A 129 24.66 -14.55 -16.22
CA HIS A 129 25.57 -14.89 -17.32
C HIS A 129 25.82 -13.64 -18.19
N PRO A 130 26.75 -12.75 -17.78
CA PRO A 130 27.01 -11.51 -18.48
C PRO A 130 27.62 -11.77 -19.85
N LEU A 131 27.27 -10.90 -20.81
CA LEU A 131 27.79 -10.94 -22.18
C LEU A 131 29.29 -10.61 -22.25
N GLU A 132 29.79 -9.88 -21.26
CA GLU A 132 31.18 -9.45 -21.12
C GLU A 132 31.76 -9.95 -19.79
N GLN A 133 33.05 -10.29 -19.77
CA GLN A 133 33.74 -10.70 -18.54
C GLN A 133 33.90 -9.48 -17.61
N SER A 134 33.09 -9.43 -16.56
CA SER A 134 33.21 -8.45 -15.47
C SER A 134 33.84 -9.11 -14.25
N THR A 135 34.84 -8.46 -13.65
CA THR A 135 35.50 -8.91 -12.41
C THR A 135 34.64 -8.67 -11.16
N GLY A 136 33.56 -7.89 -11.28
CA GLY A 136 32.63 -7.57 -10.18
C GLY A 136 31.18 -7.99 -10.46
N TYR A 137 30.31 -7.76 -9.48
CA TYR A 137 28.88 -8.01 -9.58
C TYR A 137 28.26 -7.22 -10.74
N TYR A 138 27.74 -7.93 -11.75
CA TYR A 138 27.13 -7.33 -12.93
C TYR A 138 25.61 -7.27 -12.79
N PHE A 139 25.04 -6.09 -13.04
CA PHE A 139 23.59 -5.90 -13.10
C PHE A 139 23.22 -5.12 -14.38
N PRO A 140 22.35 -5.64 -15.27
CA PRO A 140 21.98 -4.99 -16.53
C PRO A 140 21.12 -3.72 -16.34
N SER A 141 21.75 -2.63 -15.89
CA SER A 141 21.07 -1.37 -15.55
C SER A 141 20.40 -0.71 -16.76
N VAL A 142 20.93 -0.91 -17.97
CA VAL A 142 20.37 -0.38 -19.22
C VAL A 142 19.04 -1.07 -19.55
N LYS A 143 18.96 -2.39 -19.39
CA LYS A 143 17.73 -3.16 -19.59
C LYS A 143 16.65 -2.75 -18.60
N LEU A 144 17.02 -2.60 -17.33
CA LEU A 144 16.10 -2.09 -16.31
C LEU A 144 15.59 -0.69 -16.66
N LYS A 145 16.46 0.20 -17.16
CA LYS A 145 16.08 1.54 -17.62
C LYS A 145 15.06 1.49 -18.76
N ASN A 146 15.22 0.58 -19.73
CA ASN A 146 14.29 0.44 -20.83
C ASN A 146 12.92 -0.09 -20.34
N ILE A 147 12.92 -1.04 -19.39
CA ILE A 147 11.69 -1.54 -18.75
C ILE A 147 10.99 -0.40 -18.02
N PHE A 148 11.71 0.38 -17.19
CA PHE A 148 11.12 1.49 -16.44
C PHE A 148 10.59 2.60 -17.34
N THR A 149 11.28 2.90 -18.45
CA THR A 149 10.81 3.91 -19.41
C THR A 149 9.45 3.52 -20.01
N THR A 150 9.23 2.22 -20.24
CA THR A 150 7.95 1.69 -20.73
C THR A 150 6.87 1.63 -19.65
N LEU A 151 7.25 1.32 -18.40
CA LEU A 151 6.33 1.33 -17.25
C LEU A 151 5.91 2.76 -16.85
N LEU A 152 6.77 3.75 -17.10
CA LEU A 152 6.49 5.17 -16.88
C LEU A 152 5.87 5.82 -18.12
N ASP A 153 4.88 5.15 -18.70
CA ASP A 153 4.15 5.67 -19.84
C ASP A 153 3.27 6.87 -19.43
N SER A 154 3.15 7.85 -20.33
CA SER A 154 2.39 9.08 -20.08
C SER A 154 0.92 8.98 -20.49
N GLU A 155 0.56 7.98 -21.28
CA GLU A 155 -0.77 7.82 -21.90
C GLU A 155 -1.56 6.68 -21.24
N THR A 156 -0.89 5.58 -20.89
CA THR A 156 -1.54 4.37 -20.38
C THR A 156 -1.24 4.15 -18.90
N SER A 157 -2.27 3.84 -18.11
CA SER A 157 -2.06 3.37 -16.72
C SER A 157 -1.38 2.00 -16.73
N MET A 158 -0.27 1.89 -15.98
CA MET A 158 0.55 0.68 -15.87
C MET A 158 0.36 -0.03 -14.53
N SER A 159 -0.75 0.20 -13.83
CA SER A 159 -1.01 -0.37 -12.49
C SER A 159 -0.93 -1.91 -12.44
N ALA A 160 -1.52 -2.63 -13.41
CA ALA A 160 -1.45 -4.08 -13.46
C ALA A 160 -0.02 -4.62 -13.72
N PRO A 161 0.73 -4.12 -14.74
CA PRO A 161 2.15 -4.42 -14.88
C PRO A 161 2.98 -4.07 -13.63
N LEU A 162 2.77 -2.92 -13.00
CA LEU A 162 3.49 -2.50 -11.79
C LEU A 162 3.21 -3.42 -10.60
N ALA A 163 1.96 -3.84 -10.42
CA ALA A 163 1.59 -4.84 -9.41
C ALA A 163 2.29 -6.18 -9.66
N ARG A 164 2.47 -6.57 -10.93
CA ARG A 164 3.22 -7.77 -11.29
C ARG A 164 4.73 -7.60 -11.09
N PHE A 165 5.28 -6.41 -11.34
CA PHE A 165 6.70 -6.09 -11.11
C PHE A 165 7.10 -6.23 -9.63
N GLN A 166 6.14 -6.16 -8.72
CA GLN A 166 6.37 -6.30 -7.27
C GLN A 166 7.16 -7.56 -6.91
N GLU A 167 7.00 -8.67 -7.65
CA GLU A 167 7.77 -9.90 -7.39
C GLU A 167 9.29 -9.71 -7.53
N PHE A 168 9.72 -8.75 -8.35
CA PHE A 168 11.14 -8.42 -8.54
C PHE A 168 11.63 -7.35 -7.56
N THR A 169 10.73 -6.58 -6.96
CA THR A 169 11.12 -5.54 -5.98
C THR A 169 11.50 -6.11 -4.62
N GLU A 170 11.24 -7.41 -4.38
CA GLU A 170 11.70 -8.13 -3.19
C GLU A 170 13.23 -8.33 -3.18
N TYR A 171 13.89 -8.23 -4.33
CA TYR A 171 15.34 -8.44 -4.44
C TYR A 171 16.11 -7.14 -4.15
N ARG A 172 17.17 -7.22 -3.31
CA ARG A 172 17.94 -6.04 -2.84
C ARG A 172 18.75 -5.36 -3.96
N ASP A 173 19.26 -6.13 -4.91
CA ASP A 173 19.94 -5.63 -6.10
C ASP A 173 18.99 -4.82 -6.99
N VAL A 174 17.78 -5.32 -7.25
CA VAL A 174 16.74 -4.61 -7.98
C VAL A 174 16.31 -3.34 -7.25
N GLN A 175 16.21 -3.36 -5.91
CA GLN A 175 15.91 -2.15 -5.14
C GLN A 175 16.99 -1.08 -5.34
N GLN A 176 18.27 -1.41 -5.14
CA GLN A 176 19.36 -0.42 -5.22
C GLN A 176 19.55 0.12 -6.64
N TYR A 177 19.62 -0.76 -7.65
CA TYR A 177 19.78 -0.35 -9.04
C TYR A 177 18.50 0.28 -9.60
N GLY A 178 17.32 -0.19 -9.18
CA GLY A 178 16.03 0.38 -9.55
C GLY A 178 15.89 1.82 -9.07
N LEU A 179 16.18 2.11 -7.80
CA LEU A 179 16.17 3.48 -7.29
C LEU A 179 17.18 4.37 -8.03
N LYS A 180 18.38 3.86 -8.33
CA LYS A 180 19.37 4.58 -9.13
C LYS A 180 18.81 4.92 -10.52
N VAL A 181 18.30 3.93 -11.25
CA VAL A 181 17.75 4.09 -12.60
C VAL A 181 16.56 5.05 -12.59
N LEU A 182 15.62 4.88 -11.65
CA LEU A 182 14.46 5.75 -11.49
C LEU A 182 14.87 7.22 -11.30
N SER A 183 15.90 7.47 -10.50
CA SER A 183 16.44 8.82 -10.27
C SER A 183 17.07 9.46 -11.51
N THR A 184 17.39 8.66 -12.54
CA THR A 184 17.97 9.16 -13.81
C THR A 184 16.93 9.45 -14.88
N ILE A 185 15.75 8.81 -14.81
CA ILE A 185 14.69 8.92 -15.82
C ILE A 185 13.53 9.82 -15.39
N ALA A 186 13.49 10.23 -14.12
CA ALA A 186 12.44 11.09 -13.59
C ALA A 186 12.33 12.40 -14.37
N TYR A 187 11.11 12.74 -14.79
CA TYR A 187 10.82 13.98 -15.52
C TYR A 187 10.98 15.21 -14.62
N ARG A 188 11.71 16.22 -15.10
CA ARG A 188 11.88 17.50 -14.37
C ARG A 188 10.82 18.56 -14.69
N LYS A 189 10.09 18.41 -15.80
CA LYS A 189 9.01 19.32 -16.23
C LYS A 189 7.66 18.65 -15.96
N SER A 190 6.63 19.47 -15.68
CA SER A 190 5.26 19.08 -15.32
C SER A 190 4.75 17.87 -16.13
N PRO A 191 4.78 16.65 -15.56
CA PRO A 191 4.37 15.45 -16.26
C PRO A 191 2.84 15.30 -16.28
N THR A 192 2.34 14.37 -17.11
CA THR A 192 0.91 14.04 -17.12
C THR A 192 0.49 13.39 -15.80
N SER A 193 -0.80 13.51 -15.43
CA SER A 193 -1.38 12.83 -14.26
C SER A 193 -1.09 11.32 -14.26
N ILE A 194 -1.19 10.67 -15.43
CA ILE A 194 -0.94 9.24 -15.58
C ILE A 194 0.53 8.90 -15.30
N TYR A 195 1.47 9.71 -15.81
CA TYR A 195 2.89 9.53 -15.51
C TYR A 195 3.16 9.67 -14.00
N MET A 196 2.57 10.69 -13.34
CA MET A 196 2.72 10.86 -11.89
C MET A 196 2.25 9.64 -11.12
N GLN A 197 1.09 9.08 -11.48
CA GLN A 197 0.54 7.89 -10.82
C GLN A 197 1.42 6.65 -11.04
N ASN A 198 1.87 6.41 -12.28
CA ASN A 198 2.76 5.30 -12.62
C ASN A 198 4.11 5.43 -11.88
N TYR A 199 4.66 6.65 -11.80
CA TYR A 199 5.92 6.93 -11.11
C TYR A 199 5.83 6.71 -9.61
N LEU A 200 4.79 7.26 -8.95
CA LEU A 200 4.59 7.09 -7.51
C LEU A 200 4.34 5.63 -7.15
N GLU A 201 3.60 4.90 -7.99
CA GLU A 201 3.39 3.46 -7.80
C GLU A 201 4.68 2.66 -7.96
N LEU A 202 5.50 2.93 -8.97
CA LEU A 202 6.80 2.28 -9.11
C LEU A 202 7.73 2.58 -7.93
N LEU A 203 7.77 3.83 -7.46
CA LEU A 203 8.56 4.23 -6.29
C LEU A 203 8.07 3.52 -5.02
N ASP A 204 6.75 3.42 -4.82
CA ASP A 204 6.16 2.64 -3.72
C ASP A 204 6.60 1.17 -3.78
N LYS A 205 6.52 0.53 -4.95
CA LYS A 205 6.95 -0.87 -5.12
C LYS A 205 8.43 -1.06 -4.80
N LEU A 206 9.31 -0.14 -5.22
CA LEU A 206 10.75 -0.21 -4.91
C LEU A 206 11.07 -0.01 -3.42
N LEU A 207 10.16 0.57 -2.64
CA LEU A 207 10.32 0.85 -1.22
C LEU A 207 9.53 -0.11 -0.31
N ILE A 208 8.98 -1.20 -0.87
CA ILE A 208 8.29 -2.23 -0.07
C ILE A 208 9.22 -2.86 0.96
N CYS A 209 10.43 -3.23 0.54
CA CYS A 209 11.45 -3.75 1.43
C CYS A 209 12.05 -2.59 2.22
N GLU A 210 11.86 -2.61 3.54
CA GLU A 210 12.39 -1.58 4.43
C GLU A 210 13.91 -1.43 4.27
N ILE A 211 14.35 -0.18 4.12
CA ILE A 211 15.76 0.19 4.08
C ILE A 211 16.14 0.55 5.51
N THR A 212 16.73 -0.40 6.23
CA THR A 212 17.23 -0.19 7.59
C THR A 212 18.48 0.67 7.54
N MET A 213 18.39 1.88 8.10
CA MET A 213 19.55 2.72 8.34
C MET A 213 20.02 2.40 9.76
N ASP A 214 21.17 1.73 9.90
CA ASP A 214 21.80 1.51 11.21
C ASP A 214 22.22 2.86 11.80
N ASN A 215 21.30 3.47 12.53
CA ASN A 215 21.55 4.65 13.34
C ASN A 215 20.70 4.56 14.61
N LYS A 216 21.04 3.58 15.43
CA LYS A 216 21.12 3.66 16.90
C LYS A 216 21.63 2.32 17.41
N GLY A 217 22.89 2.31 17.87
CA GLY A 217 23.32 1.31 18.82
C GLY A 217 22.36 1.28 20.00
N LYS A 218 21.99 0.07 20.43
CA LYS A 218 21.03 -0.26 21.51
C LYS A 218 19.55 -0.13 21.12
N LEU A 219 19.05 -1.10 20.35
CA LEU A 219 17.79 -1.72 20.70
C LEU A 219 17.98 -3.24 20.59
N LYS A 220 17.70 -3.92 21.71
CA LYS A 220 17.85 -5.34 21.95
C LYS A 220 17.54 -6.20 20.73
N GLU A 221 18.40 -7.18 20.49
CA GLU A 221 18.13 -8.45 19.81
C GLU A 221 16.65 -8.82 20.02
N ARG A 222 15.83 -8.47 19.04
CA ARG A 222 14.56 -9.14 18.80
C ARG A 222 14.82 -10.01 17.60
N ASP A 223 14.46 -11.27 17.75
CA ASP A 223 14.52 -12.37 16.80
C ASP A 223 14.03 -11.97 15.39
N PHE A 224 14.85 -11.23 14.64
CA PHE A 224 14.78 -11.20 13.20
C PHE A 224 15.62 -12.38 12.76
N GLU A 225 14.93 -13.51 12.51
CA GLU A 225 15.39 -14.49 11.54
C GLU A 225 16.04 -13.70 10.39
N GLN A 226 17.36 -13.88 10.22
CA GLN A 226 18.08 -13.36 9.07
C GLN A 226 17.44 -14.00 7.83
N LYS A 227 16.37 -13.38 7.32
CA LYS A 227 15.85 -13.68 6.00
C LYS A 227 17.01 -13.42 5.07
N GLU A 228 17.63 -14.49 4.57
CA GLU A 228 18.66 -14.43 3.55
C GLU A 228 18.24 -13.40 2.50
N GLU A 229 19.09 -12.40 2.29
CA GLU A 229 18.81 -11.33 1.37
C GLU A 229 18.71 -11.93 -0.04
N LYS A 230 17.50 -12.01 -0.57
CA LYS A 230 17.29 -12.51 -1.92
C LYS A 230 17.93 -11.55 -2.92
N LEU A 231 18.78 -12.09 -3.78
CA LEU A 231 19.41 -11.37 -4.90
C LEU A 231 18.89 -11.94 -6.21
N LEU A 232 18.52 -11.08 -7.15
CA LEU A 232 18.00 -11.51 -8.45
C LEU A 232 19.12 -12.11 -9.32
N CYS A 233 20.27 -11.44 -9.38
CA CYS A 233 21.38 -11.76 -10.29
C CYS A 233 22.57 -12.45 -9.60
N SER A 234 22.39 -13.02 -8.40
CA SER A 234 23.48 -13.74 -7.72
C SER A 234 23.77 -15.10 -8.36
N THR A 235 25.04 -15.49 -8.32
CA THR A 235 25.59 -16.82 -8.66
C THR A 235 26.61 -17.20 -7.60
N GLU A 236 26.65 -18.47 -7.18
CA GLU A 236 27.54 -18.96 -6.11
C GLU A 236 29.03 -18.68 -6.37
N ASP A 237 29.44 -18.58 -7.64
CA ASP A 237 30.84 -18.40 -8.06
C ASP A 237 31.31 -16.94 -8.15
N LYS A 238 30.46 -15.94 -7.88
CA LYS A 238 30.78 -14.50 -8.08
C LYS A 238 30.86 -13.70 -6.79
N ALA A 239 31.54 -12.57 -6.86
CA ALA A 239 31.66 -11.62 -5.76
C ALA A 239 30.27 -11.22 -5.20
N PRO A 240 30.12 -11.15 -3.86
CA PRO A 240 28.84 -10.81 -3.24
C PRO A 240 28.40 -9.40 -3.64
N PHE A 241 27.08 -9.19 -3.72
CA PHE A 241 26.51 -7.90 -4.08
C PHE A 241 26.79 -6.86 -2.97
N PRO A 242 27.42 -5.71 -3.28
CA PRO A 242 27.67 -4.66 -2.29
C PRO A 242 26.41 -3.81 -2.07
N TYR A 243 25.49 -4.32 -1.25
CA TYR A 243 24.31 -3.56 -0.83
C TYR A 243 24.73 -2.40 0.08
N ASN A 244 24.26 -1.20 -0.23
CA ASN A 244 24.53 0.00 0.56
C ASN A 244 23.22 0.76 0.85
N PRO A 245 22.68 0.66 2.08
CA PRO A 245 21.42 1.31 2.44
C PRO A 245 21.51 2.85 2.35
N GLY A 246 22.68 3.44 2.60
CA GLY A 246 22.91 4.87 2.45
C GLY A 246 22.80 5.34 1.00
N VAL A 247 23.21 4.52 0.03
CA VAL A 247 23.05 4.81 -1.40
C VAL A 247 21.57 4.71 -1.81
N CYS A 248 20.85 3.68 -1.34
CA CYS A 248 19.41 3.54 -1.56
C CYS A 248 18.65 4.75 -1.00
N ARG A 249 18.96 5.19 0.23
CA ARG A 249 18.38 6.38 0.84
C ARG A 249 18.61 7.64 -0.01
N ARG A 250 19.85 7.84 -0.50
CA ARG A 250 20.18 9.00 -1.36
C ARG A 250 19.35 9.01 -2.64
N TYR A 251 19.24 7.86 -3.32
CA TYR A 251 18.43 7.77 -4.54
C TYR A 251 16.93 7.91 -4.27
N ALA A 252 16.40 7.33 -3.19
CA ALA A 252 15.00 7.51 -2.80
C ALA A 252 14.66 8.98 -2.53
N ASN A 253 15.51 9.71 -1.79
CA ASN A 253 15.34 11.16 -1.58
C ASN A 253 15.40 11.95 -2.89
N ARG A 254 16.28 11.56 -3.81
CA ARG A 254 16.38 12.20 -5.12
C ARG A 254 15.13 11.96 -5.97
N CYS A 255 14.62 10.72 -5.98
CA CYS A 255 13.36 10.38 -6.67
C CYS A 255 12.17 11.16 -6.10
N TRP A 256 12.09 11.27 -4.78
CA TRP A 256 11.05 12.06 -4.10
C TRP A 256 11.20 13.56 -4.39
N GLY A 257 12.41 14.10 -4.37
CA GLY A 257 12.68 15.50 -4.68
C GLY A 257 12.27 15.91 -6.11
N PHE A 258 12.22 14.98 -7.06
CA PHE A 258 11.61 15.23 -8.37
C PHE A 258 10.08 15.24 -8.30
N ALA A 259 9.48 14.28 -7.58
CA ALA A 259 8.03 14.24 -7.41
C ALA A 259 7.47 15.49 -6.72
N CYS A 260 8.19 16.06 -5.75
CA CYS A 260 7.81 17.31 -5.07
C CYS A 260 7.75 18.55 -6.00
N GLN A 261 8.35 18.49 -7.19
CA GLN A 261 8.27 19.60 -8.17
C GLN A 261 7.00 19.53 -9.02
N TRP A 262 6.21 18.47 -8.88
CA TRP A 262 5.00 18.26 -9.66
C TRP A 262 3.75 18.71 -8.87
N PRO A 263 2.66 19.07 -9.56
CA PRO A 263 1.39 19.41 -8.92
C PRO A 263 0.69 18.16 -8.36
N LEU A 264 1.23 17.59 -7.29
CA LEU A 264 0.72 16.36 -6.67
C LEU A 264 -0.65 16.55 -5.99
N CYS A 265 -0.94 17.78 -5.54
CA CYS A 265 -2.14 18.13 -4.79
C CYS A 265 -3.36 18.45 -5.67
N ASP A 266 -3.16 18.70 -6.97
CA ASP A 266 -4.26 19.09 -7.89
C ASP A 266 -5.26 17.94 -8.12
N GLU A 267 -4.77 16.69 -8.12
CA GLU A 267 -5.61 15.51 -8.36
C GLU A 267 -5.70 14.62 -7.10
N PRO A 268 -6.91 14.29 -6.60
CA PRO A 268 -7.08 13.59 -5.34
C PRO A 268 -6.53 12.16 -5.33
N ARG A 269 -6.39 11.51 -6.50
CA ARG A 269 -5.80 10.16 -6.61
C ARG A 269 -4.29 10.21 -6.41
N SER A 270 -3.62 11.11 -7.13
CA SER A 270 -2.18 11.34 -7.06
C SER A 270 -1.79 11.86 -5.68
N HIS A 271 -2.57 12.78 -5.12
CA HIS A 271 -2.39 13.33 -3.78
C HIS A 271 -2.43 12.25 -2.68
N ARG A 272 -3.49 11.41 -2.66
CA ARG A 272 -3.60 10.32 -1.68
C ARG A 272 -2.46 9.32 -1.78
N ARG A 273 -2.03 8.98 -3.01
CA ARG A 273 -0.93 8.04 -3.22
C ARG A 273 0.41 8.63 -2.80
N ALA A 274 0.66 9.90 -3.12
CA ALA A 274 1.85 10.62 -2.68
C ALA A 274 1.92 10.69 -1.14
N LEU A 275 0.80 10.97 -0.48
CA LEU A 275 0.72 10.98 0.99
C LEU A 275 0.95 9.60 1.60
N ALA A 276 0.31 8.55 1.08
CA ALA A 276 0.53 7.19 1.56
C ALA A 276 2.01 6.79 1.43
N LEU A 277 2.63 7.08 0.28
CA LEU A 277 4.04 6.82 0.02
C LEU A 277 4.95 7.63 0.96
N LEU A 278 4.65 8.92 1.15
CA LEU A 278 5.41 9.80 2.04
C LEU A 278 5.41 9.23 3.46
N VAL A 279 4.22 8.99 4.00
CA VAL A 279 4.01 8.68 5.41
C VAL A 279 4.40 7.24 5.73
N GLU A 280 4.14 6.26 4.86
CA GLU A 280 4.37 4.85 5.18
C GLU A 280 5.79 4.39 4.83
N ARG A 281 6.45 5.02 3.84
CA ARG A 281 7.73 4.54 3.30
C ARG A 281 8.85 5.56 3.38
N LEU A 282 8.59 6.82 3.05
CA LEU A 282 9.65 7.81 2.86
C LEU A 282 10.05 8.55 4.14
N MET A 283 9.14 8.80 5.07
CA MET A 283 9.44 9.52 6.33
C MET A 283 10.74 9.08 7.03
N PRO A 284 10.99 7.77 7.29
CA PRO A 284 12.23 7.34 7.93
C PRO A 284 13.48 7.56 7.05
N LEU A 285 13.30 7.68 5.74
CA LEU A 285 14.38 7.86 4.76
C LEU A 285 14.70 9.32 4.49
N LEU A 286 13.82 10.27 4.82
CA LEU A 286 14.00 11.69 4.51
C LEU A 286 15.31 12.21 5.13
N THR A 287 16.08 12.94 4.31
CA THR A 287 17.28 13.66 4.77
C THR A 287 16.92 14.98 5.46
N LYS A 288 15.85 15.63 4.97
CA LYS A 288 15.32 16.90 5.47
C LYS A 288 13.80 16.78 5.65
N PRO A 289 13.33 16.22 6.78
CA PRO A 289 11.92 15.93 7.03
C PRO A 289 11.04 17.19 7.11
N HIS A 290 11.59 18.32 7.56
CA HIS A 290 10.89 19.61 7.62
C HIS A 290 10.38 20.12 6.26
N LEU A 291 10.94 19.66 5.14
CA LEU A 291 10.44 20.03 3.81
C LEU A 291 9.08 19.39 3.49
N ALA A 292 8.71 18.32 4.19
CA ALA A 292 7.41 17.69 4.02
C ALA A 292 6.28 18.43 4.74
N THR A 293 6.62 19.36 5.66
CA THR A 293 5.64 20.06 6.49
C THR A 293 4.63 20.83 5.66
N ASP A 294 5.07 21.61 4.67
CA ASP A 294 4.21 22.45 3.84
C ASP A 294 3.14 21.62 3.10
N MET A 295 3.57 20.57 2.41
CA MET A 295 2.65 19.64 1.73
C MET A 295 1.69 18.96 2.70
N LEU A 296 2.14 18.60 3.92
CA LEU A 296 1.27 17.99 4.93
C LEU A 296 0.27 19.00 5.51
N CYS A 297 0.63 20.27 5.66
CA CYS A 297 -0.28 21.35 6.05
C CYS A 297 -1.39 21.52 5.00
N ASP A 298 -1.03 21.67 3.73
CA ASP A 298 -1.99 21.79 2.63
C ASP A 298 -2.90 20.57 2.54
N SER A 299 -2.34 19.38 2.80
CA SER A 299 -3.10 18.13 2.82
C SER A 299 -4.06 18.01 4.00
N LEU A 300 -3.75 18.63 5.13
CA LEU A 300 -4.66 18.73 6.27
C LEU A 300 -5.80 19.68 5.96
N ASP A 301 -5.50 20.82 5.33
CA ASP A 301 -6.50 21.83 4.94
C ASP A 301 -7.44 21.36 3.82
N ALA A 302 -7.02 20.38 3.00
CA ALA A 302 -7.86 19.76 1.98
C ALA A 302 -9.08 18.99 2.55
N GLY A 303 -9.08 18.63 3.84
CA GLY A 303 -10.19 17.93 4.49
C GLY A 303 -10.41 16.47 4.03
N GLY A 304 -11.43 15.83 4.60
CA GLY A 304 -11.86 14.49 4.21
C GLY A 304 -10.77 13.39 4.37
N PRO A 305 -10.76 12.35 3.50
CA PRO A 305 -9.81 11.23 3.61
C PRO A 305 -8.33 11.61 3.48
N ILE A 306 -8.02 12.73 2.82
CA ILE A 306 -6.67 13.23 2.59
C ILE A 306 -6.09 13.77 3.91
N SER A 307 -6.88 14.58 4.62
CA SER A 307 -6.50 15.13 5.93
C SER A 307 -6.19 14.02 6.95
N MET A 308 -6.97 12.93 6.95
CA MET A 308 -6.76 11.77 7.84
C MET A 308 -5.46 11.02 7.55
N LEU A 309 -5.02 10.96 6.29
CA LEU A 309 -3.73 10.39 5.91
C LEU A 309 -2.59 11.32 6.32
N ALA A 310 -2.74 12.63 6.06
CA ALA A 310 -1.77 13.65 6.39
C ALA A 310 -1.50 13.74 7.90
N LEU A 311 -2.53 13.52 8.73
CA LEU A 311 -2.41 13.51 10.18
C LEU A 311 -1.34 12.54 10.69
N GLN A 312 -1.20 11.36 10.09
CA GLN A 312 -0.11 10.45 10.47
C GLN A 312 1.26 11.03 10.14
N GLY A 313 1.40 11.67 8.97
CA GLY A 313 2.64 12.34 8.60
C GLY A 313 3.01 13.43 9.61
N VAL A 314 2.04 14.25 10.01
CA VAL A 314 2.26 15.29 11.03
C VAL A 314 2.61 14.67 12.39
N LEU A 315 1.94 13.59 12.81
CA LEU A 315 2.31 12.88 14.05
C LEU A 315 3.77 12.43 14.03
N GLU A 316 4.21 11.87 12.89
CA GLU A 316 5.59 11.42 12.75
C GLU A 316 6.55 12.59 12.83
N LEU A 317 6.30 13.70 12.12
CA LEU A 317 7.13 14.90 12.20
C LEU A 317 7.23 15.49 13.61
N VAL A 318 6.11 15.56 14.34
CA VAL A 318 6.08 16.06 15.72
C VAL A 318 6.86 15.13 16.65
N ARG A 319 6.67 13.81 16.52
CA ARG A 319 7.25 12.82 17.43
C ARG A 319 8.73 12.52 17.18
N THR A 320 9.15 12.41 15.92
CA THR A 320 10.50 11.97 15.55
C THR A 320 11.43 13.14 15.24
N HIS A 321 10.87 14.25 14.75
CA HIS A 321 11.63 15.41 14.30
C HIS A 321 11.39 16.69 15.12
N ASN A 322 10.56 16.62 16.17
CA ASN A 322 10.24 17.73 17.09
C ASN A 322 9.84 19.01 16.33
N ILE A 323 9.05 18.87 15.27
CA ILE A 323 8.50 20.01 14.53
C ILE A 323 7.21 20.43 15.22
N ASP A 324 7.15 21.68 15.68
CA ASP A 324 5.96 22.23 16.31
C ASP A 324 4.90 22.53 15.26
N TYR A 325 3.68 22.03 15.49
CA TYR A 325 2.52 22.30 14.66
C TYR A 325 1.47 23.06 15.48
N PRO A 326 1.16 24.32 15.16
CA PRO A 326 0.15 25.10 15.88
C PRO A 326 -1.24 24.49 15.69
N ASP A 327 -2.07 24.52 16.74
CA ASP A 327 -3.49 24.10 16.73
C ASP A 327 -3.74 22.66 16.26
N MET A 328 -2.75 21.78 16.38
CA MET A 328 -2.84 20.37 15.99
C MET A 328 -4.05 19.67 16.59
N TYR A 329 -4.34 19.93 17.87
CA TYR A 329 -5.46 19.31 18.58
C TYR A 329 -6.81 19.82 18.10
N ASP A 330 -6.91 21.09 17.72
CA ASP A 330 -8.16 21.65 17.19
C ASP A 330 -8.42 21.09 15.78
N ARG A 331 -7.37 20.91 14.96
CA ARG A 331 -7.51 20.20 13.67
C ARG A 331 -7.91 18.74 13.86
N LEU A 332 -7.30 18.04 14.81
CA LEU A 332 -7.69 16.66 15.15
C LEU A 332 -9.14 16.60 15.63
N TYR A 333 -9.57 17.58 16.42
CA TYR A 333 -10.94 17.68 16.91
C TYR A 333 -11.92 17.88 15.76
N ALA A 334 -11.61 18.78 14.81
CA ALA A 334 -12.42 19.03 13.61
C ALA A 334 -12.57 17.79 12.69
N MET A 335 -11.59 16.86 12.67
CA MET A 335 -11.73 15.62 11.88
C MET A 335 -12.79 14.64 12.40
N PHE A 336 -13.22 14.79 13.66
CA PHE A 336 -14.25 13.96 14.27
C PHE A 336 -15.65 14.47 13.89
N GLU A 337 -16.03 14.21 12.66
CA GLU A 337 -17.35 14.50 12.09
C GLU A 337 -18.06 13.22 11.63
N PRO A 338 -19.39 13.22 11.46
CA PRO A 338 -20.13 12.06 10.97
C PRO A 338 -19.61 11.51 9.64
N GLU A 339 -19.05 12.37 8.79
CA GLU A 339 -18.43 11.99 7.51
C GLU A 339 -17.27 11.01 7.68
N MET A 340 -16.63 10.98 8.86
CA MET A 340 -15.50 10.09 9.12
C MET A 340 -15.85 8.62 8.92
N PHE A 341 -17.10 8.23 9.20
CA PHE A 341 -17.54 6.83 9.14
C PHE A 341 -17.62 6.28 7.72
N ALA A 342 -17.78 7.15 6.71
CA ALA A 342 -17.77 6.79 5.31
C ALA A 342 -16.34 6.50 4.79
N THR A 343 -15.31 6.97 5.50
CA THR A 343 -13.92 6.82 5.07
C THR A 343 -13.36 5.44 5.40
N ARG A 344 -12.46 4.95 4.54
CA ARG A 344 -11.71 3.71 4.78
C ARG A 344 -10.64 3.86 5.88
N TYR A 345 -10.28 5.10 6.22
CA TYR A 345 -9.18 5.41 7.15
C TYR A 345 -9.65 5.64 8.59
N LYS A 346 -10.95 5.52 8.90
CA LYS A 346 -11.53 5.75 10.24
C LYS A 346 -10.84 4.99 11.38
N LYS A 347 -10.46 3.72 11.18
CA LYS A 347 -9.77 2.92 12.20
C LYS A 347 -8.36 3.45 12.48
N ARG A 348 -7.67 3.87 11.42
CA ARG A 348 -6.35 4.50 11.50
C ARG A 348 -6.45 5.82 12.24
N LEU A 349 -7.45 6.65 11.94
CA LEU A 349 -7.71 7.89 12.66
C LEU A 349 -7.98 7.66 14.15
N MET A 350 -8.84 6.71 14.52
CA MET A 350 -9.11 6.37 15.93
C MET A 350 -7.84 5.90 16.66
N HIS A 351 -7.01 5.08 16.01
CA HIS A 351 -5.74 4.63 16.57
C HIS A 351 -4.75 5.79 16.77
N LEU A 352 -4.61 6.67 15.78
CA LEU A 352 -3.75 7.85 15.86
C LEU A 352 -4.23 8.82 16.94
N ALA A 353 -5.54 9.01 17.08
CA ALA A 353 -6.13 9.83 18.13
C ALA A 353 -5.84 9.27 19.53
N ASP A 354 -5.89 7.95 19.73
CA ASP A 354 -5.50 7.32 21.01
C ASP A 354 -4.04 7.61 21.37
N ILE A 355 -3.15 7.63 20.38
CA ILE A 355 -1.74 7.99 20.55
C ILE A 355 -1.61 9.49 20.87
N PHE A 356 -2.24 10.38 20.11
CA PHE A 356 -2.17 11.84 20.34
C PHE A 356 -2.69 12.23 21.73
N LEU A 357 -3.81 11.64 22.14
CA LEU A 357 -4.46 11.89 23.41
C LEU A 357 -3.84 11.06 24.57
N SER A 358 -2.72 10.38 24.32
CA SER A 358 -1.91 9.76 25.39
C SER A 358 -0.86 10.70 25.97
N SER A 359 -0.68 11.89 25.38
CA SER A 359 0.24 12.92 25.89
C SER A 359 -0.13 13.34 27.32
N THR A 360 0.87 13.50 28.17
CA THR A 360 0.71 13.85 29.60
C THR A 360 0.40 15.33 29.84
N HIS A 361 0.69 16.20 28.87
CA HIS A 361 0.60 17.66 29.01
C HIS A 361 -0.70 18.26 28.46
N LEU A 362 -1.75 17.45 28.35
CA LEU A 362 -3.03 17.90 27.79
C LEU A 362 -3.88 18.62 28.84
N PRO A 363 -4.44 19.81 28.52
CA PRO A 363 -5.44 20.45 29.36
C PRO A 363 -6.68 19.57 29.51
N GLU A 364 -7.24 19.52 30.71
CA GLU A 364 -8.42 18.68 30.99
C GLU A 364 -9.64 19.08 30.14
N ALA A 365 -9.83 20.39 29.91
CA ALA A 365 -10.94 20.91 29.10
C ALA A 365 -10.90 20.39 27.65
N LEU A 366 -9.69 20.26 27.07
CA LEU A 366 -9.49 19.73 25.73
C LEU A 366 -9.87 18.25 25.69
N VAL A 367 -9.42 17.45 26.65
CA VAL A 367 -9.74 16.02 26.72
C VAL A 367 -11.24 15.80 26.96
N ALA A 368 -11.88 16.65 27.77
CA ALA A 368 -13.34 16.65 27.96
C ALA A 368 -14.08 16.87 26.63
N ALA A 369 -13.61 17.81 25.80
CA ALA A 369 -14.18 18.10 24.48
C ALA A 369 -14.14 16.87 23.57
N PHE A 370 -12.99 16.19 23.50
CA PHE A 370 -12.86 14.94 22.76
C PHE A 370 -13.80 13.86 23.32
N ALA A 371 -13.81 13.64 24.64
CA ALA A 371 -14.67 12.62 25.25
C ALA A 371 -16.16 12.85 24.93
N LYS A 372 -16.63 14.10 24.98
CA LYS A 372 -18.01 14.46 24.67
C LYS A 372 -18.33 14.33 23.17
N ARG A 373 -17.44 14.83 22.29
CA ARG A 373 -17.60 14.70 20.82
C ARG A 373 -17.67 13.24 20.39
N LEU A 374 -16.73 12.42 20.86
CA LEU A 374 -16.69 10.99 20.56
C LEU A 374 -17.94 10.25 21.05
N SER A 375 -18.45 10.64 22.22
CA SER A 375 -19.66 10.05 22.81
C SER A 375 -20.91 10.40 21.98
N ARG A 376 -21.01 11.62 21.44
CA ARG A 376 -22.08 12.01 20.49
C ARG A 376 -21.96 11.27 19.16
N LEU A 377 -20.75 11.17 18.62
CA LEU A 377 -20.52 10.43 17.38
C LEU A 377 -20.86 8.94 17.52
N ALA A 378 -20.64 8.35 18.69
CA ALA A 378 -20.98 6.96 18.97
C ALA A 378 -22.50 6.67 18.86
N LEU A 379 -23.38 7.68 18.94
CA LEU A 379 -24.82 7.50 18.70
C LEU A 379 -25.17 7.35 17.22
N VAL A 380 -24.39 7.95 16.33
CA VAL A 380 -24.60 7.92 14.88
C VAL A 380 -23.80 6.80 14.20
N ALA A 381 -22.70 6.40 14.85
CA ALA A 381 -21.79 5.38 14.35
C ALA A 381 -22.45 4.00 14.19
N SER A 382 -21.86 3.17 13.32
CA SER A 382 -22.17 1.73 13.29
C SER A 382 -21.80 1.09 14.64
N ALA A 383 -22.43 -0.04 14.99
CA ALA A 383 -22.21 -0.67 16.29
C ALA A 383 -20.72 -1.02 16.56
N GLU A 384 -19.98 -1.40 15.52
CA GLU A 384 -18.55 -1.72 15.62
C GLU A 384 -17.70 -0.46 15.85
N ASP A 385 -17.95 0.60 15.09
CA ASP A 385 -17.24 1.87 15.23
C ASP A 385 -17.57 2.52 16.60
N ALA A 386 -18.82 2.42 17.06
CA ALA A 386 -19.26 2.90 18.37
C ALA A 386 -18.50 2.20 19.51
N VAL A 387 -18.26 0.89 19.42
CA VAL A 387 -17.44 0.16 20.41
C VAL A 387 -16.01 0.71 20.43
N GLY A 388 -15.42 0.99 19.27
CA GLY A 388 -14.10 1.62 19.16
C GLY A 388 -14.04 3.02 19.79
N LEU A 389 -15.04 3.85 19.51
CA LEU A 389 -15.16 5.19 20.08
C LEU A 389 -15.33 5.14 21.60
N LEU A 390 -16.18 4.25 22.12
CA LEU A 390 -16.35 4.09 23.57
C LEU A 390 -15.08 3.56 24.25
N GLN A 391 -14.30 2.71 23.59
CA GLN A 391 -13.00 2.29 24.10
C GLN A 391 -12.02 3.46 24.19
N LEU A 392 -12.02 4.35 23.19
CA LEU A 392 -11.21 5.57 23.22
C LEU A 392 -11.64 6.47 24.37
N VAL A 393 -12.94 6.72 24.54
CA VAL A 393 -13.49 7.51 25.66
C VAL A 393 -13.12 6.88 27.01
N ALA A 394 -13.22 5.55 27.15
CA ALA A 394 -12.79 4.85 28.34
C ALA A 394 -11.30 5.06 28.63
N ASN A 395 -10.42 4.96 27.62
CA ASN A 395 -9.00 5.23 27.77
C ASN A 395 -8.74 6.67 28.25
N LEU A 396 -9.47 7.67 27.73
CA LEU A 396 -9.34 9.07 28.16
C LEU A 396 -9.75 9.26 29.63
N LEU A 397 -10.87 8.66 30.04
CA LEU A 397 -11.37 8.73 31.42
C LEU A 397 -10.48 7.97 32.42
N LEU A 398 -9.76 6.95 31.96
CA LEU A 398 -8.75 6.24 32.74
C LEU A 398 -7.48 7.06 32.91
N ARG A 399 -7.02 7.75 31.86
CA ARG A 399 -5.83 8.63 31.90
C ARG A 399 -6.08 9.92 32.70
N HIS A 400 -7.28 10.49 32.59
CA HIS A 400 -7.67 11.75 33.24
C HIS A 400 -8.81 11.52 34.24
N PRO A 401 -8.50 11.17 35.51
CA PRO A 401 -9.51 10.81 36.49
C PRO A 401 -10.46 11.95 36.87
N ALA A 402 -10.08 13.20 36.66
CA ALA A 402 -10.92 14.37 36.94
C ALA A 402 -12.12 14.49 35.96
N LEU A 403 -12.05 13.84 34.79
CA LEU A 403 -13.16 13.75 33.83
C LEU A 403 -14.26 12.77 34.28
N LYS A 404 -14.06 11.99 35.35
CA LYS A 404 -15.11 11.14 35.91
C LYS A 404 -16.36 11.91 36.31
N ARG A 405 -16.23 13.20 36.62
CA ARG A 405 -17.36 14.12 36.85
C ARG A 405 -18.39 14.11 35.71
N MET A 406 -17.97 13.76 34.50
CA MET A 406 -18.85 13.69 33.33
C MET A 406 -19.64 12.37 33.25
N ILE A 407 -19.18 11.31 33.93
CA ILE A 407 -19.82 9.98 34.00
C ILE A 407 -20.91 9.97 35.08
N CYS A 408 -20.76 10.77 36.13
CA CYS A 408 -21.65 10.79 37.29
C CYS A 408 -21.91 12.22 37.74
N TYR A 409 -23.17 12.65 37.70
CA TYR A 409 -23.65 13.77 38.50
C TYR A 409 -24.98 13.36 39.15
N GLU A 410 -24.91 12.48 40.16
CA GLU A 410 -26.08 12.21 41.04
C GLU A 410 -26.21 13.26 42.16
N ASP A 411 -25.15 14.04 42.44
CA ASP A 411 -25.11 15.01 43.56
C ASP A 411 -25.35 16.48 43.16
N SER A 412 -25.97 16.78 41.99
CA SER A 412 -26.48 18.14 41.73
C SER A 412 -27.98 18.14 42.00
N PRO A 413 -28.44 18.82 43.07
CA PRO A 413 -29.87 19.12 43.23
C PRO A 413 -30.38 20.09 42.15
N ASN A 414 -29.49 20.67 41.34
CA ASN A 414 -29.85 21.50 40.20
C ASN A 414 -30.00 20.64 38.95
N ILE A 415 -31.24 20.42 38.54
CA ILE A 415 -31.60 19.99 37.19
C ILE A 415 -30.82 20.89 36.22
N MET A 416 -29.80 20.34 35.54
CA MET A 416 -29.17 21.06 34.44
C MET A 416 -30.24 21.30 33.37
N SER A 417 -30.77 22.52 33.29
CA SER A 417 -31.87 22.85 32.39
C SER A 417 -31.44 22.82 30.92
N THR A 418 -30.15 22.95 30.62
CA THR A 418 -29.61 22.96 29.26
C THR A 418 -28.15 22.46 29.26
N ASP A 419 -27.81 21.61 28.28
CA ASP A 419 -26.44 21.14 28.06
C ASP A 419 -25.57 22.32 27.53
N PRO A 420 -24.49 22.73 28.23
CA PRO A 420 -23.63 23.84 27.78
C PRO A 420 -22.71 23.49 26.61
N TYR A 421 -22.61 22.22 26.21
CA TYR A 421 -21.69 21.79 25.16
C TYR A 421 -22.15 22.16 23.74
N VAL A 422 -21.26 22.79 22.99
CA VAL A 422 -21.47 23.20 21.60
C VAL A 422 -20.75 22.24 20.65
N MET A 423 -21.51 21.54 19.80
CA MET A 423 -20.94 20.54 18.88
C MET A 423 -20.27 21.16 17.66
N GLU A 424 -20.80 22.27 17.15
CA GLU A 424 -20.32 22.96 15.92
C GLU A 424 -18.98 23.69 16.12
N GLU A 425 -18.52 23.80 17.36
CA GLU A 425 -17.28 24.52 17.68
C GLU A 425 -16.06 23.78 17.13
N THR A 426 -15.16 24.46 16.43
CA THR A 426 -13.95 23.83 15.87
C THR A 426 -12.79 23.82 16.87
N CYS A 427 -12.79 24.73 17.84
CA CYS A 427 -11.79 24.75 18.91
C CYS A 427 -12.23 23.86 20.09
N ALA A 428 -11.41 22.86 20.43
CA ALA A 428 -11.73 21.92 21.50
C ALA A 428 -11.90 22.64 22.85
N SER A 429 -11.06 23.66 23.11
CA SER A 429 -11.10 24.41 24.37
C SER A 429 -12.36 25.28 24.55
N ALA A 430 -12.96 25.73 23.44
CA ALA A 430 -14.15 26.60 23.44
C ALA A 430 -15.48 25.83 23.54
N SER A 431 -15.46 24.50 23.36
CA SER A 431 -16.67 23.64 23.34
C SER A 431 -17.45 23.55 24.65
N ARG A 432 -16.90 24.04 25.78
CA ARG A 432 -17.50 23.99 27.13
C ARG A 432 -17.88 22.59 27.63
N ALA A 433 -17.23 21.55 27.11
CA ALA A 433 -17.54 20.15 27.42
C ALA A 433 -17.39 19.76 28.90
N LEU A 434 -16.50 20.42 29.65
CA LEU A 434 -16.27 20.11 31.07
C LEU A 434 -17.51 20.36 31.94
N GLY A 435 -18.38 21.28 31.52
CA GLY A 435 -19.65 21.57 32.20
C GLY A 435 -20.78 20.63 31.80
N SER A 436 -20.55 19.68 30.87
CA SER A 436 -21.54 18.72 30.37
C SER A 436 -21.33 17.33 30.96
N SER A 437 -22.38 16.49 30.89
CA SER A 437 -22.34 15.07 31.22
C SER A 437 -22.37 14.18 29.96
N LEU A 438 -22.03 12.89 30.11
CA LEU A 438 -21.99 11.88 29.03
C LEU A 438 -23.31 11.08 28.92
N TRP A 439 -24.44 11.75 28.73
CA TRP A 439 -25.75 11.10 28.59
C TRP A 439 -25.82 10.13 27.40
N GLU A 440 -25.02 10.36 26.37
CA GLU A 440 -24.95 9.55 25.17
C GLU A 440 -24.52 8.11 25.48
N VAL A 441 -23.56 7.93 26.41
CA VAL A 441 -23.14 6.60 26.85
C VAL A 441 -24.25 5.89 27.62
N CYS A 442 -25.00 6.63 28.45
CA CYS A 442 -26.17 6.09 29.17
C CYS A 442 -27.25 5.59 28.20
N ALA A 443 -27.46 6.28 27.08
CA ALA A 443 -28.39 5.85 26.04
C ALA A 443 -27.90 4.56 25.36
N LEU A 444 -26.60 4.49 25.01
CA LEU A 444 -25.98 3.31 24.38
C LEU A 444 -26.00 2.05 25.24
N ARG A 445 -26.18 2.18 26.57
CA ARG A 445 -26.35 1.02 27.47
C ARG A 445 -27.54 0.13 27.06
N ARG A 446 -28.58 0.67 26.45
CA ARG A 446 -29.78 -0.07 26.01
C ARG A 446 -29.74 -0.46 24.52
N HIS A 447 -28.56 -0.45 23.90
CA HIS A 447 -28.41 -0.80 22.50
C HIS A 447 -28.69 -2.29 22.24
N ASN A 448 -29.22 -2.61 21.06
CA ASN A 448 -29.59 -3.97 20.66
C ASN A 448 -28.38 -4.93 20.56
N VAL A 449 -27.22 -4.41 20.13
CA VAL A 449 -25.97 -5.17 20.05
C VAL A 449 -25.37 -5.34 21.45
N PRO A 450 -25.19 -6.58 21.94
CA PRO A 450 -24.74 -6.85 23.31
C PRO A 450 -23.31 -6.37 23.57
N ALA A 451 -22.43 -6.43 22.57
CA ALA A 451 -21.05 -5.95 22.70
C ALA A 451 -20.98 -4.44 22.99
N LEU A 452 -21.84 -3.64 22.34
CA LEU A 452 -21.92 -2.20 22.54
C LEU A 452 -22.57 -1.86 23.89
N SER A 453 -23.67 -2.53 24.23
CA SER A 453 -24.31 -2.39 25.56
C SER A 453 -23.34 -2.71 26.70
N ALA A 454 -22.58 -3.80 26.58
CA ALA A 454 -21.56 -4.17 27.56
C ALA A 454 -20.40 -3.15 27.61
N ALA A 455 -19.97 -2.60 26.48
CA ALA A 455 -18.94 -1.56 26.44
C ALA A 455 -19.40 -0.27 27.14
N ALA A 456 -20.62 0.18 26.88
CA ALA A 456 -21.23 1.33 27.55
C ALA A 456 -21.40 1.07 29.06
N ALA A 457 -21.89 -0.11 29.45
CA ALA A 457 -22.03 -0.48 30.86
C ALA A 457 -20.68 -0.47 31.61
N ARG A 458 -19.62 -1.02 30.99
CA ARG A 458 -18.26 -0.98 31.57
C ARG A 458 -17.71 0.43 31.73
N LEU A 459 -18.07 1.36 30.84
CA LEU A 459 -17.62 2.75 30.93
C LEU A 459 -18.28 3.47 32.09
N LEU A 460 -19.56 3.19 32.33
CA LEU A 460 -20.35 3.77 33.42
C LEU A 460 -20.04 3.15 34.79
N ASP A 461 -19.50 1.93 34.83
CA ASP A 461 -19.14 1.26 36.07
C ASP A 461 -17.89 1.91 36.70
N THR A 462 -18.12 2.65 37.78
CA THR A 462 -17.07 3.36 38.52
C THR A 462 -16.30 2.46 39.49
N GLY A 463 -16.76 1.24 39.76
CA GLY A 463 -16.31 0.38 40.86
C GLY A 463 -15.29 -0.72 40.51
N ALA A 464 -15.13 -1.09 39.23
CA ALA A 464 -14.22 -2.17 38.86
C ALA A 464 -12.73 -1.79 38.98
N ALA A 465 -11.90 -2.73 39.46
CA ALA A 465 -10.44 -2.61 39.42
C ALA A 465 -9.99 -2.28 37.99
N ARG A 466 -9.52 -1.04 37.81
CA ARG A 466 -9.36 -0.45 36.49
C ARG A 466 -8.22 -1.13 35.74
N ALA A 467 -8.58 -1.89 34.71
CA ALA A 467 -7.60 -2.41 33.76
C ALA A 467 -6.84 -1.24 33.11
N ALA A 468 -5.56 -1.46 32.81
CA ALA A 468 -4.76 -0.49 32.09
C ALA A 468 -5.41 -0.12 30.74
N PRO A 469 -5.18 1.12 30.24
CA PRO A 469 -5.67 1.53 28.92
C PRO A 469 -5.27 0.51 27.86
N LYS A 470 -6.24 0.04 27.08
CA LYS A 470 -5.99 -0.94 26.02
C LYS A 470 -5.74 -0.20 24.71
N PRO A 471 -4.65 -0.50 23.98
CA PRO A 471 -4.41 0.12 22.69
C PRO A 471 -5.53 -0.28 21.72
N LEU A 472 -6.07 0.69 21.01
CA LEU A 472 -7.01 0.43 19.92
C LEU A 472 -6.26 -0.22 18.76
N ALA A 473 -6.53 -1.50 18.51
CA ALA A 473 -6.10 -2.19 17.30
C ALA A 473 -7.13 -2.00 16.18
N PRO A 474 -6.72 -1.81 14.92
CA PRO A 474 -7.64 -1.81 13.80
C PRO A 474 -8.22 -3.23 13.61
N GLN A 475 -9.43 -3.47 14.12
CA GLN A 475 -10.15 -4.75 13.93
C GLN A 475 -10.92 -4.73 12.61
N ASP A 476 -11.03 -5.84 11.88
CA ASP A 476 -11.75 -5.91 10.59
C ASP A 476 -13.28 -5.99 10.72
N LEU A 477 -14.00 -5.28 9.82
CA LEU A 477 -15.47 -5.15 9.86
C LEU A 477 -16.22 -6.46 9.55
N ALA A 478 -15.59 -7.37 8.78
CA ALA A 478 -16.18 -8.67 8.46
C ALA A 478 -16.22 -9.61 9.68
N SER A 479 -15.47 -9.28 10.74
CA SER A 479 -15.26 -10.19 11.86
C SER A 479 -16.50 -10.40 12.72
N SER A 480 -17.40 -9.42 12.88
CA SER A 480 -18.53 -9.57 13.80
C SER A 480 -19.59 -10.53 13.27
N PHE A 481 -19.97 -10.43 12.00
CA PHE A 481 -20.95 -11.34 11.40
C PHE A 481 -20.36 -12.75 11.23
N ASP A 482 -19.13 -12.86 10.74
CA ASP A 482 -18.45 -14.15 10.59
C ASP A 482 -18.18 -14.82 11.95
N ALA A 483 -17.92 -14.04 13.01
CA ALA A 483 -17.82 -14.56 14.37
C ALA A 483 -19.16 -15.09 14.88
N GLU A 484 -20.26 -14.41 14.57
CA GLU A 484 -21.60 -14.87 14.93
C GLU A 484 -21.97 -16.17 14.19
N LEU A 485 -21.64 -16.29 12.89
CA LEU A 485 -21.82 -17.53 12.13
C LEU A 485 -21.02 -18.72 12.69
N LYS A 486 -19.87 -18.45 13.30
CA LYS A 486 -19.02 -19.48 13.93
C LYS A 486 -19.50 -19.89 15.32
N ARG A 487 -20.39 -19.13 15.95
CA ARG A 487 -20.93 -19.48 17.27
C ARG A 487 -21.81 -20.71 17.16
N ARG A 488 -21.47 -21.73 17.95
CA ARG A 488 -22.29 -22.94 18.09
C ARG A 488 -23.26 -22.74 19.24
N PHE A 489 -24.55 -22.71 18.94
CA PHE A 489 -25.60 -22.66 19.94
C PHE A 489 -25.94 -24.08 20.41
N LYS A 490 -25.99 -24.30 21.73
CA LYS A 490 -26.45 -25.57 22.31
C LYS A 490 -27.98 -25.66 22.33
N THR A 491 -28.66 -24.52 22.39
CA THR A 491 -30.10 -24.39 22.50
C THR A 491 -30.54 -23.18 21.69
N ILE A 492 -31.59 -23.34 20.88
CA ILE A 492 -32.22 -22.24 20.14
C ILE A 492 -33.46 -21.86 20.94
N GLU A 493 -33.45 -20.66 21.52
CA GLU A 493 -34.58 -20.13 22.28
C GLU A 493 -35.65 -19.62 21.31
N MET A 494 -36.88 -20.09 21.47
CA MET A 494 -38.03 -19.72 20.65
C MET A 494 -38.97 -18.83 21.44
N ASN A 495 -39.70 -17.96 20.74
CA ASN A 495 -40.73 -17.15 21.40
C ASN A 495 -41.86 -18.05 21.93
N PHE A 496 -42.22 -17.88 23.20
CA PHE A 496 -43.28 -18.66 23.84
C PHE A 496 -44.65 -18.39 23.20
N VAL A 497 -44.88 -17.14 22.79
CA VAL A 497 -46.12 -16.74 22.11
C VAL A 497 -46.00 -17.09 20.63
N ARG A 498 -46.83 -18.04 20.19
CA ARG A 498 -46.90 -18.42 18.77
C ARG A 498 -47.54 -17.30 17.96
N PRO A 499 -46.89 -16.78 16.90
CA PRO A 499 -47.50 -15.78 16.03
C PRO A 499 -48.71 -16.39 15.32
N GLN A 500 -49.86 -15.71 15.37
CA GLN A 500 -51.12 -16.14 14.75
C GLN A 500 -51.26 -15.67 13.28
N GLY A 501 -50.31 -14.86 12.80
CA GLY A 501 -50.23 -14.34 11.44
C GLY A 501 -48.85 -13.72 11.19
N MET A 502 -48.66 -13.11 10.01
CA MET A 502 -47.40 -12.43 9.65
C MET A 502 -47.14 -11.17 10.49
N THR A 503 -48.20 -10.57 11.05
CA THR A 503 -48.13 -9.45 12.00
C THR A 503 -48.94 -9.77 13.24
N SER A 504 -48.56 -9.21 14.38
CA SER A 504 -49.35 -9.30 15.61
C SER A 504 -50.38 -8.17 15.66
N SER A 505 -51.53 -8.42 16.30
CA SER A 505 -52.57 -7.40 16.48
C SER A 505 -52.03 -6.25 17.35
N GLY A 506 -51.87 -5.07 16.75
CA GLY A 506 -51.30 -3.88 17.41
C GLY A 506 -49.88 -3.51 16.96
N ASP A 507 -49.29 -4.22 16.01
CA ASP A 507 -48.01 -3.83 15.43
C ASP A 507 -48.09 -2.47 14.73
N ARG A 508 -47.17 -1.56 15.06
CA ARG A 508 -47.03 -0.25 14.40
C ARG A 508 -46.86 -0.37 12.89
N VAL A 509 -46.43 -1.52 12.39
CA VAL A 509 -46.29 -1.81 10.95
C VAL A 509 -47.64 -1.72 10.24
N MET A 510 -48.72 -2.21 10.86
CA MET A 510 -50.07 -2.19 10.27
C MET A 510 -50.66 -0.77 10.15
N GLN A 511 -50.04 0.23 10.79
CA GLN A 511 -50.45 1.63 10.66
C GLN A 511 -49.96 2.27 9.35
N TYR A 512 -48.90 1.72 8.74
CA TYR A 512 -48.25 2.29 7.55
C TYR A 512 -48.26 1.35 6.34
N TRP A 513 -48.59 0.08 6.55
CA TRP A 513 -48.58 -0.95 5.51
C TRP A 513 -49.89 -1.71 5.50
N GLU A 514 -50.62 -1.62 4.39
CA GLU A 514 -51.72 -2.53 4.10
C GLU A 514 -51.16 -3.83 3.55
N LEU A 515 -50.98 -4.79 4.44
CA LEU A 515 -50.64 -6.16 4.07
C LEU A 515 -51.96 -6.87 3.74
N MET A 516 -52.37 -6.86 2.46
CA MET A 516 -53.47 -7.73 2.01
C MET A 516 -53.04 -9.18 2.17
N ALA A 517 -53.86 -9.95 2.87
CA ALA A 517 -53.65 -11.38 3.12
C ALA A 517 -53.80 -12.21 1.84
#